data_AF-A0A535LMH8-F1
#
_entry.id   AF-A0A535LMH8-F1
#
_cell.length_a   1.000
_cell.length_b   1.000
_cell.length_c   1.000
_cell.angle_alpha   90.00
_cell.angle_beta   90.00
_cell.angle_gamma   90.00
#
_symmetry.space_group_name_H-M   'P 1'
#
loop_
_entity.id
_entity.type
_entity.pdbx_description
1 polymer ?
#
loop_
_entity_poly.entity_id
_entity_poly.type
_entity_poly.pdbx_seq_one_letter_code
_entity_poly.pdbx_strand_id
1 'polypeptide(L)' 'MNLTKREREVLELICRGNDQPTIAEQLHIAPATVDTHRKRICEKLGVHSERDIPLAAYRAGLFSILDESVTVINALPT' A
#
# COMPACT_ATOMS: atom_id res chain seq x y z
N MET A 1 16.48 5.22 0.86
CA MET A 1 15.30 4.32 0.85
C MET A 1 15.18 3.68 -0.52
N ASN A 2 15.44 2.38 -0.66
CA ASN A 2 15.22 1.67 -1.92
C ASN A 2 14.21 0.54 -1.71
N LEU A 3 12.97 0.78 -2.15
CA LEU A 3 11.94 -0.24 -2.18
C LEU A 3 12.14 -1.13 -3.41
N THR A 4 12.11 -2.43 -3.19
CA THR A 4 12.02 -3.42 -4.25
C THR A 4 10.74 -3.20 -5.05
N LYS A 5 10.68 -3.75 -6.28
CA LYS A 5 9.47 -3.69 -7.11
C LYS A 5 8.23 -4.16 -6.34
N ARG A 6 8.35 -5.29 -5.64
CA ARG A 6 7.24 -5.91 -4.91
C ARG A 6 6.78 -5.08 -3.70
N GLU A 7 7.71 -4.49 -2.96
CA GLU A 7 7.36 -3.58 -1.87
C GLU A 7 6.69 -2.30 -2.39
N ARG A 8 7.05 -1.83 -3.60
CA ARG A 8 6.39 -0.69 -4.24
C ARG A 8 4.94 -1.01 -4.62
N GLU A 9 4.70 -2.18 -5.21
CA GLU A 9 3.34 -2.67 -5.53
C GLU A 9 2.48 -2.77 -4.26
N VAL A 10 3.02 -3.36 -3.19
CA VAL A 10 2.33 -3.45 -1.89
C VAL A 10 2.08 -2.06 -1.29
N LEU A 11 3.08 -1.17 -1.32
CA LEU A 11 2.96 0.20 -0.83
C LEU A 11 1.82 0.95 -1.52
N GLU A 12 1.75 0.85 -2.84
CA GLU A 12 0.72 1.51 -3.65
C GLU A 12 -0.69 1.04 -3.24
N LEU A 13 -0.89 -0.27 -3.09
CA LEU A 13 -2.20 -0.80 -2.69
C LEU A 13 -2.58 -0.41 -1.26
N ILE A 14 -1.62 -0.34 -0.34
CA ILE A 14 -1.83 0.20 1.02
C ILE A 14 -2.28 1.67 0.95
N CYS A 15 -1.59 2.48 0.15
CA CYS A 15 -1.91 3.91 0.01
C CYS A 15 -3.28 4.15 -0.68
N ARG A 16 -3.72 3.19 -1.50
CA ARG A 16 -5.08 3.15 -2.07
C ARG A 16 -6.16 2.64 -1.10
N GLY A 17 -5.80 2.28 0.14
CA GLY A 17 -6.74 1.86 1.17
C GLY A 17 -7.14 0.38 1.14
N ASN A 18 -6.43 -0.46 0.39
CA ASN A 18 -6.72 -1.90 0.35
C ASN A 18 -6.28 -2.58 1.66
N ASP A 19 -7.09 -3.53 2.12
CA ASP A 19 -6.75 -4.35 3.27
C ASP A 19 -5.83 -5.54 2.90
N GLN A 20 -5.31 -6.23 3.91
CA GLN A 20 -4.33 -7.30 3.71
C GLN A 20 -4.84 -8.45 2.82
N PRO A 21 -6.08 -8.96 2.98
CA PRO A 21 -6.65 -9.96 2.08
C PRO A 21 -6.76 -9.47 0.64
N THR A 22 -7.28 -8.25 0.41
CA THR A 22 -7.42 -7.70 -0.94
C THR A 22 -6.07 -7.53 -1.64
N ILE A 23 -5.04 -7.07 -0.90
CA ILE A 23 -3.68 -6.97 -1.44
C ILE A 23 -3.14 -8.35 -1.81
N ALA A 24 -3.37 -9.35 -0.96
CA ALA A 24 -2.91 -10.72 -1.19
C ALA A 24 -3.53 -11.31 -2.46
N GLU A 25 -4.83 -11.10 -2.66
CA GLU A 25 -5.57 -11.50 -3.85
C GLU A 25 -5.06 -10.79 -5.11
N GLN A 26 -5.01 -9.46 -5.12
CA GLN A 26 -4.57 -8.68 -6.30
C GLN A 26 -3.15 -9.04 -6.73
N LEU A 27 -2.27 -9.31 -5.75
CA LEU A 27 -0.88 -9.66 -6.00
C LEU A 27 -0.66 -11.17 -6.16
N HIS A 28 -1.68 -12.01 -6.01
CA HIS A 28 -1.59 -13.48 -6.11
C HIS A 28 -0.51 -14.07 -5.16
N ILE A 29 -0.52 -13.66 -3.89
CA ILE A 29 0.40 -14.13 -2.84
C ILE A 29 -0.36 -14.44 -1.56
N ALA A 30 0.29 -15.13 -0.61
CA ALA A 30 -0.31 -15.41 0.68
C ALA A 30 -0.44 -14.12 1.52
N PRO A 31 -1.49 -13.97 2.36
CA PRO A 31 -1.62 -12.84 3.30
C PRO A 31 -0.41 -12.65 4.21
N ALA A 32 0.23 -13.74 4.66
CA ALA A 32 1.46 -13.68 5.46
C ALA A 32 2.65 -13.07 4.69
N THR A 33 2.70 -13.25 3.37
CA THR A 33 3.70 -12.61 2.51
C THR A 33 3.46 -11.10 2.43
N VAL A 34 2.20 -10.66 2.40
CA VAL A 34 1.85 -9.22 2.47
C VAL A 34 2.35 -8.61 3.78
N ASP A 35 2.12 -9.28 4.92
CA ASP A 35 2.61 -8.82 6.24
C ASP A 35 4.15 -8.68 6.26
N THR A 36 4.84 -9.64 5.64
CA THR A 36 6.30 -9.58 5.49
C THR A 36 6.74 -8.36 4.68
N HIS A 37 6.04 -8.04 3.59
CA HIS A 37 6.31 -6.82 2.81
C HIS A 37 6.00 -5.56 3.62
N ARG A 38 4.88 -5.51 4.35
CA ARG A 38 4.51 -4.38 5.22
C ARG A 38 5.58 -4.07 6.26
N LYS A 39 6.09 -5.10 6.94
CA LYS A 39 7.19 -4.95 7.92
C LYS A 39 8.45 -4.34 7.29
N ARG A 40 8.88 -4.86 6.13
CA ARG A 40 10.04 -4.31 5.40
C ARG A 40 9.80 -2.88 4.92
N ILE A 41 8.58 -2.55 4.50
CA ILE A 41 8.20 -1.18 4.14
C ILE A 41 8.29 -0.28 5.38
N CYS A 42 7.74 -0.67 6.53
CA CYS A 42 7.86 0.07 7.78
C CYS A 42 9.32 0.36 8.15
N GLU A 43 10.17 -0.68 8.13
CA GLU A 43 11.61 -0.56 8.39
C GLU A 43 12.29 0.42 7.42
N LYS A 44 11.98 0.30 6.13
CA LYS A 44 12.56 1.16 5.08
C LYS A 44 12.05 2.60 5.15
N LEU A 45 10.80 2.82 5.56
CA LEU A 45 10.20 4.15 5.73
C LEU A 45 10.51 4.76 7.10
N GLY A 46 11.06 3.98 8.04
CA GLY A 46 11.36 4.43 9.40
C GLY A 46 10.12 4.67 10.24
N VAL A 47 9.05 3.89 10.03
CA VAL A 47 7.79 3.98 10.80
C VAL A 47 7.57 2.74 11.65
N HIS A 48 6.85 2.91 12.77
CA HIS A 48 6.60 1.84 13.73
C HIS A 48 5.26 1.12 13.51
N SER A 49 4.36 1.70 12.72
CA SER A 49 3.07 1.09 12.40
C SER A 49 2.79 1.12 10.90
N GLU A 50 2.15 0.07 10.40
CA GLU A 50 1.64 0.02 9.03
C GLU A 50 0.62 1.13 8.74
N ARG A 51 -0.07 1.61 9.78
CA ARG A 51 -1.01 2.75 9.69
C ARG A 51 -0.32 4.07 9.36
N ASP A 52 0.97 4.18 9.64
CA ASP A 52 1.77 5.38 9.35
C ASP A 52 2.37 5.35 7.94
N ILE A 53 2.34 4.21 7.26
CA ILE A 53 2.92 4.02 5.92
C ILE A 53 2.39 5.06 4.92
N PRO A 54 1.06 5.32 4.78
CA PRO A 54 0.55 6.26 3.78
C PRO A 54 1.10 7.68 3.98
N LEU A 55 1.13 8.15 5.22
CA LEU A 55 1.65 9.48 5.55
C LEU A 55 3.16 9.56 5.29
N ALA A 56 3.92 8.52 5.68
CA ALA A 56 5.36 8.48 5.43
C ALA A 56 5.69 8.42 3.93
N ALA A 57 4.93 7.65 3.15
CA ALA A 57 5.08 7.56 1.71
C ALA A 57 4.80 8.91 1.01
N TYR A 58 3.74 9.61 1.43
CA TYR A 58 3.43 10.95 0.94
C TYR A 58 4.55 11.95 1.26
N ARG A 59 5.03 11.98 2.52
CA ARG A 59 6.13 12.86 2.94
C ARG A 59 7.45 12.57 2.22
N ALA A 60 7.67 11.31 1.82
CA ALA A 60 8.83 10.89 1.06
C ALA A 60 8.67 11.09 -0.46
N GLY A 61 7.53 11.59 -0.94
CA GLY A 61 7.23 11.77 -2.37
C GLY A 61 7.08 10.46 -3.14
N LEU A 62 6.79 9.34 -2.44
CA LEU A 62 6.62 8.01 -3.02
C LEU A 62 5.18 7.74 -3.48
N PHE A 63 4.22 8.53 -3.00
CA PHE A 63 2.80 8.42 -3.32
C PHE A 63 2.15 9.81 -3.31
N SER A 64 1.17 10.03 -4.19
CA SER A 64 0.34 11.23 -4.21
C SER A 64 -1.12 10.85 -3.99
N ILE A 65 -1.79 11.55 -3.08
CA ILE A 65 -3.21 11.35 -2.76
C ILE A 65 -4.12 11.90 -3.88
N LEU A 66 -3.56 12.71 -4.79
CA LEU A 66 -4.28 13.35 -5.90
C LEU A 66 -4.17 12.58 -7.22
N ASP A 67 -3.82 11.29 -7.21
CA ASP A 67 -3.87 10.50 -8.45
C ASP A 67 -5.32 10.25 -8.86
N GLU A 68 -5.84 11.07 -9.78
CA GLU A 68 -7.21 11.02 -10.28
C GLU A 68 -7.52 9.77 -11.13
N SER A 69 -6.60 8.80 -11.24
CA SER A 69 -6.83 7.55 -11.98
C SER A 69 -7.74 6.55 -11.24
N VAL A 70 -8.37 6.95 -10.13
CA VAL A 70 -9.37 6.13 -9.43
C VAL A 70 -10.63 6.06 -10.29
N THR A 71 -10.72 4.98 -11.09
CA THR A 71 -11.98 4.59 -11.74
C THR A 71 -13.02 4.31 -10.66
N VAL A 72 -13.96 5.24 -10.50
CA VAL A 72 -15.38 5.00 -10.18
C VAL A 72 -15.64 3.84 -9.20
N ILE A 73 -15.18 3.96 -7.96
CA ILE A 73 -15.69 3.13 -6.86
C ILE A 73 -16.77 3.91 -6.13
N ASN A 74 -17.97 3.97 -6.74
CA ASN A 74 -19.28 4.10 -6.07
C ASN A 74 -20.36 4.15 -7.15
N ALA A 75 -20.58 3.03 -7.85
CA ALA A 75 -21.93 2.77 -8.36
C ALA A 75 -22.84 2.59 -7.14
N LEU A 76 -23.84 3.46 -7.03
CA LEU A 76 -24.86 3.45 -5.98
C LEU A 76 -25.45 2.03 -5.78
N PRO A 77 -25.65 1.55 -4.54
CA PRO A 77 -26.54 0.42 -4.34
C PRO A 77 -27.98 0.86 -4.63
N THR A 78 -28.63 0.21 -5.60
CA THR A 78 -30.10 0.16 -5.74
C THR A 78 -30.76 -0.42 -4.51
#